data_AF-A0A972TYY4-F1
#
_entry.id   AF-A0A972TYY4-F1
#
_cell.length_a   1.000
_cell.length_b   1.000
_cell.length_c   1.000
_cell.angle_alpha   90.00
_cell.angle_beta   90.00
_cell.angle_gamma   90.00
#
_symmetry.space_group_name_H-M   'P 1'
#
loop_
_entity.id
_entity.type
_entity.pdbx_description
1 polymer ?
#
loop_
_entity_poly.entity_id
_entity_poly.type
_entity_poly.pdbx_seq_one_letter_code
_entity_poly.pdbx_strand_id
1 'polypeptide(L)' 'MKTVAYVHNKAISAGAMIALACQEIVMRRHTTIGDCQAIMISPQTRTIEPAPEKIQTNVRAVMR' A
#
# COMPACT_ATOMS: atom_id res chain seq x y z
N MET A 1 -23.24 -6.38 0.48
CA MET A 1 -22.31 -7.52 0.63
C MET A 1 -21.21 -7.09 1.59
N LYS A 2 -20.78 -7.98 2.51
CA LYS A 2 -19.69 -7.69 3.46
C LYS A 2 -18.36 -8.20 2.88
N THR A 3 -17.32 -7.38 2.89
CA THR A 3 -15.96 -7.76 2.48
C THR A 3 -15.04 -7.86 3.69
N VAL A 4 -14.22 -8.91 3.71
CA VAL A 4 -13.28 -9.20 4.80
C VAL A 4 -11.91 -9.50 4.19
N ALA A 5 -10.89 -8.74 4.60
CA ALA A 5 -9.51 -8.99 4.22
C ALA A 5 -8.84 -9.87 5.29
N TYR A 6 -8.42 -11.08 4.91
CA TYR A 6 -7.61 -11.95 5.76
C TYR A 6 -6.12 -11.82 5.42
N VAL A 7 -5.34 -11.21 6.32
CA VAL A 7 -3.89 -11.03 6.16
C VAL A 7 -3.17 -12.19 6.86
N HIS A 8 -2.61 -13.10 6.07
CA HIS A 8 -1.93 -14.30 6.57
C HIS A 8 -0.41 -14.13 6.78
N ASN A 9 0.24 -13.31 5.96
CA ASN A 9 1.69 -13.06 6.03
C ASN A 9 1.97 -11.55 5.90
N LYS A 10 1.69 -10.98 4.73
CA LYS A 10 1.89 -9.56 4.45
C LYS A 10 0.81 -9.00 3.52
N ALA A 11 0.40 -7.76 3.76
CA ALA A 11 -0.38 -6.94 2.84
C ALA A 11 0.39 -5.62 2.63
N ILE A 12 1.14 -5.51 1.54
CA ILE A 12 2.08 -4.40 1.29
C ILE A 12 1.67 -3.62 0.05
N SER A 13 1.93 -2.31 0.03
CA SER A 13 1.66 -1.43 -1.11
C SER A 13 0.17 -1.48 -1.50
N ALA A 14 -0.15 -1.83 -2.75
CA ALA A 14 -1.55 -1.99 -3.19
C ALA A 14 -2.35 -2.99 -2.32
N GLY A 15 -1.71 -4.05 -1.82
CA GLY A 15 -2.38 -5.03 -0.96
C GLY A 15 -2.87 -4.45 0.36
N ALA A 16 -2.12 -3.49 0.94
CA ALA A 16 -2.57 -2.79 2.13
C ALA A 16 -3.76 -1.88 1.84
N MET A 17 -3.76 -1.16 0.72
CA MET A 17 -4.87 -0.28 0.32
C MET A 17 -6.15 -1.09 0.05
N ILE A 18 -6.04 -2.25 -0.62
CA ILE A 18 -7.17 -3.16 -0.83
C ILE A 18 -7.71 -3.69 0.50
N ALA A 19 -6.82 -4.07 1.43
CA ALA A 19 -7.24 -4.51 2.75
C ALA A 19 -7.98 -3.40 3.52
N LEU A 20 -7.49 -2.16 3.45
CA LEU A 20 -8.12 -0.98 4.07
C LEU A 20 -9.47 -0.62 3.44
N ALA A 21 -9.72 -0.99 2.18
CA ALA A 21 -11.03 -0.80 1.54
C ALA A 21 -12.07 -1.84 2.00
N CYS A 22 -11.68 -2.89 2.72
CA CYS A 22 -12.61 -3.89 3.26
C CYS A 22 -13.27 -3.41 4.55
N GLN A 23 -14.47 -3.92 4.84
CA GLN A 23 -15.18 -3.56 6.08
C GLN A 23 -14.55 -4.17 7.33
N GLU A 24 -13.88 -5.32 7.20
CA GLU A 24 -13.16 -5.97 8.28
C GLU A 24 -11.79 -6.44 7.80
N ILE A 25 -10.80 -6.32 8.68
CA ILE A 25 -9.44 -6.84 8.47
C ILE A 25 -9.17 -7.83 9.60
N VAL A 26 -8.88 -9.07 9.25
CA VAL A 26 -8.48 -10.13 10.19
C VAL A 26 -7.01 -10.46 9.93
N MET A 27 -6.18 -10.37 10.96
CA MET A 27 -4.74 -10.57 10.85
C MET A 27 -4.32 -11.81 11.64
N ARG A 28 -3.51 -12.69 11.02
CA ARG A 28 -2.79 -13.74 11.75
C ARG A 28 -1.78 -13.08 12.70
N ARG A 29 -1.40 -13.74 13.80
CA ARG A 29 -0.29 -13.26 14.63
C ARG A 29 0.98 -13.13 13.77
N HIS A 30 1.76 -12.08 14.05
CA HIS A 30 3.03 -11.77 13.37
C HIS A 30 2.92 -11.48 11.86
N THR A 31 1.84 -10.84 11.42
CA THR A 31 1.70 -10.35 10.04
C THR A 31 1.93 -8.85 9.92
N THR A 32 2.23 -8.38 8.71
CA THR A 32 2.48 -6.95 8.43
C THR A 32 1.48 -6.38 7.44
N ILE A 33 1.01 -5.16 7.69
CA ILE A 33 0.22 -4.36 6.76
C ILE A 33 0.86 -2.97 6.64
N GLY A 34 0.97 -2.43 5.42
CA GLY A 34 1.51 -1.08 5.19
C GLY A 34 2.53 -1.01 4.06
N ASP A 35 3.57 -0.20 4.24
CA ASP A 35 4.63 0.05 3.23
C ASP A 35 4.03 0.47 1.87
N CYS A 36 3.25 1.56 1.93
CA CYS A 36 2.49 2.12 0.81
C CYS A 36 3.12 3.40 0.23
N GLN A 37 4.41 3.62 0.45
CA GLN A 37 5.06 4.78 -0.15
C GLN A 37 5.05 4.62 -1.67
N ALA A 38 4.60 5.66 -2.38
CA ALA A 38 4.70 5.68 -3.83
C ALA A 38 6.18 5.70 -4.24
N ILE A 39 6.58 4.76 -5.09
CA ILE A 39 7.93 4.62 -5.62
C ILE A 39 7.90 4.69 -7.15
N MET A 40 9.04 5.00 -7.74
CA MET A 40 9.24 4.94 -9.18
C MET A 40 10.58 4.29 -9.50
N ILE A 41 10.66 3.69 -10.69
CA ILE A 41 11.93 3.19 -11.23
C ILE A 41 12.57 4.35 -12.00
N SER A 42 13.75 4.78 -11.57
CA SER A 42 14.50 5.81 -12.27
C SER A 42 14.87 5.33 -13.67
N PRO A 43 14.50 6.06 -14.74
CA PRO A 43 14.77 5.63 -16.11
C PRO A 43 16.28 5.62 -16.44
N GLN A 44 17.09 6.41 -15.73
CA GLN A 44 18.54 6.49 -15.94
C GLN A 44 19.30 5.41 -15.18
N THR A 45 19.01 5.23 -13.89
CA THR A 45 19.79 4.38 -12.98
C THR A 45 19.16 3.01 -12.75
N ARG A 46 17.90 2.81 -13.16
CA ARG A 46 17.09 1.60 -12.87
C ARG A 46 16.97 1.27 -11.38
N THR A 47 17.22 2.25 -10.52
CA THR A 47 17.04 2.15 -9.07
C THR A 47 15.58 2.39 -8.71
N ILE A 48 15.16 1.83 -7.58
CA ILE A 48 13.87 2.11 -6.98
C ILE A 48 14.04 3.29 -6.04
N GLU A 49 13.28 4.36 -6.28
CA GLU A 49 13.35 5.59 -5.51
C GLU A 49 11.95 6.03 -5.08
N PRO A 50 11.82 6.76 -3.96
CA PRO A 50 10.57 7.40 -3.60
C PRO A 50 10.09 8.31 -4.74
N ALA A 51 8.79 8.26 -5.04
CA ALA A 51 8.22 9.14 -6.05
C ALA A 51 8.41 10.61 -5.66
N PRO A 52 8.57 11.53 -6.62
CA PRO A 52 8.66 12.96 -6.35
C PRO A 52 7.48 13.45 -5.53
N GLU A 53 7.70 14.47 -4.70
CA GLU A 53 6.67 14.97 -3.79
C GLU A 53 5.38 15.40 -4.50
N LYS A 54 5.47 15.97 -5.71
CA LYS A 54 4.27 16.29 -6.50
C LYS A 54 3.35 15.08 -6.74
N ILE A 55 3.93 13.90 -6.95
CA ILE A 55 3.19 12.64 -7.10
C ILE A 55 2.71 12.16 -5.72
N GLN A 56 3.57 12.18 -4.69
CA GLN A 56 3.18 11.73 -3.36
C GLN A 56 2.03 12.54 -2.76
N THR A 57 2.01 13.88 -2.91
CA THR A 57 0.88 14.72 -2.50
C THR A 57 -0.41 14.35 -3.22
N ASN A 58 -0.36 14.09 -4.53
CA ASN A 58 -1.54 13.66 -5.27
C ASN A 58 -2.05 12.30 -4.75
N VAL A 59 -1.16 11.33 -4.58
CA VAL A 59 -1.50 10.01 -4.03
C VAL A 59 -2.11 10.15 -2.63
N ARG A 60 -1.52 10.97 -1.74
CA ARG A 60 -2.08 11.26 -0.41
C ARG A 60 -3.42 11.98 -0.46
N ALA A 61 -3.70 12.77 -1.50
CA ALA A 61 -4.99 13.44 -1.64
C ALA A 61 -6.09 12.48 -2.11
N VAL A 62 -5.75 11.55 -3.01
CA VAL A 62 -6.68 10.56 -3.56
C VAL A 62 -6.98 9.43 -2.56
N MET A 63 -5.99 9.02 -1.76
CA MET A 63 -6.10 7.91 -0.81
C MET A 63 -6.54 8.36 0.60
N ARG A 64 -7.24 9.49 0.71
CA ARG A 64 -7.78 10.04 1.97
C ARG A 64 -9.21 9.57 2.23
#